data_AF-A0A9X3F9V7-F1
#
_entry.id   AF-A0A9X3F9V7-F1
#
_cell.length_a   1.000
_cell.length_b   1.000
_cell.length_c   1.000
_cell.angle_alpha   90.00
_cell.angle_beta   90.00
_cell.angle_gamma   90.00
#
_symmetry.space_group_name_H-M   'P 1'
#
loop_
_entity.id
_entity.type
_entity.pdbx_description
1 polymer ?
#
loop_
_entity_poly.entity_id
_entity_poly.type
_entity_poly.pdbx_seq_one_letter_code
_entity_poly.pdbx_strand_id
1 'polypeptide(L)'
;METELLHANAALGTWDIDFYPFSFEIAISIIIVLFLLLSSALISGSEVAYFSLSAADKKKLKKKSKTNDRILKNLESPEKLLATILVTNNFVNVGIIILTAYITNNLVEFVNAPVLEFAFQVVLITFFLLLFGEIIPKVYASHFALSFAKFMALPLQTLEKLFRPLNSILIYSTGFVNRRLQKHKKDISMEDISQALELTSEQELSEEKDILEGIVKFGNKDVSEIMKPRVDVVSIDIKMGFTEVLQIINDSGYSRIPVYIDSFDNISGILYIKDILPHSHKSNTFRWQTLIRAPFYVPDTKKISSLLEEMQKTKIHLAIVVDEYGGTSGIVTLEDILEEIVGDITDEFDEEENFFTKIAENEFSFDAKVLLGDFYKIVNCNDTIFNDVKGDADTLAGLILEIKGAIPTLHEKIKCKNFIFTIEEVDNRRIKQIKVLIN
;
A
#
# COMPACT_ATOMS: atom_id res chain seq x y z
N MET A 1 28.64 -42.83 59.61
CA MET A 1 29.02 -41.50 60.10
C MET A 1 27.79 -40.65 59.85
N GLU A 2 27.03 -40.37 60.91
CA GLU A 2 25.76 -39.65 60.86
C GLU A 2 25.97 -38.28 60.21
N THR A 3 25.22 -37.99 59.16
CA THR A 3 25.12 -36.67 58.55
C THR A 3 24.01 -35.90 59.24
N GLU A 4 24.36 -34.97 60.12
CA GLU A 4 23.42 -34.05 60.77
C GLU A 4 22.71 -33.16 59.73
N LEU A 5 21.38 -33.05 59.86
CA LEU A 5 20.54 -32.06 59.17
C LEU A 5 20.89 -30.65 59.69
N LEU A 6 21.22 -29.73 58.79
CA LEU A 6 21.45 -28.33 59.13
C LEU A 6 20.10 -27.59 59.17
N HIS A 7 19.49 -27.50 60.35
CA HIS A 7 18.34 -26.63 60.58
C HIS A 7 18.80 -25.17 60.63
N ALA A 8 18.52 -24.41 59.57
CA ALA A 8 18.75 -22.97 59.54
C ALA A 8 17.55 -22.25 60.16
N ASN A 9 17.56 -22.06 61.48
CA ASN A 9 16.61 -21.18 62.18
C ASN A 9 16.91 -19.70 61.87
N ALA A 10 16.52 -19.24 60.69
CA ALA A 10 16.49 -17.82 60.36
C ALA A 10 15.20 -17.22 60.94
N ALA A 11 15.37 -16.29 61.88
CA ALA A 11 14.32 -15.64 62.64
C ALA A 11 13.40 -14.76 61.78
N LEU A 12 12.47 -15.36 61.02
CA LEU A 12 11.29 -14.74 60.42
C LEU A 12 10.16 -15.78 60.35
N GLY A 13 9.49 -16.02 61.48
CA GLY A 13 8.18 -16.66 61.64
C GLY A 13 7.96 -18.06 61.03
N THR A 14 8.12 -19.14 61.80
CA THR A 14 7.47 -20.46 61.60
C THR A 14 7.51 -21.11 60.20
N TRP A 15 8.58 -20.95 59.44
CA TRP A 15 8.84 -21.79 58.26
C TRP A 15 10.11 -22.61 58.54
N ASP A 16 9.93 -23.86 58.92
CA ASP A 16 11.04 -24.80 59.06
C ASP A 16 11.46 -25.21 57.63
N ILE A 17 12.62 -24.73 57.17
CA ILE A 17 13.17 -25.07 55.85
C ILE A 17 14.37 -25.99 56.06
N ASP A 18 14.27 -27.19 55.53
CA ASP A 18 15.33 -28.20 55.63
C ASP A 18 16.11 -28.28 54.32
N PHE A 19 17.45 -28.32 54.46
CA PHE A 19 18.37 -28.47 53.34
C PHE A 19 19.01 -29.85 53.37
N TYR A 20 18.87 -30.58 52.27
CA TYR A 20 19.45 -31.90 52.12
C TYR A 20 20.87 -31.84 51.54
N PRO A 21 21.75 -32.79 51.92
CA PRO A 21 23.13 -32.81 51.46
C PRO A 21 23.20 -33.10 49.95
N PHE A 22 24.18 -32.45 49.31
CA PHE A 22 24.36 -32.56 47.86
C PHE A 22 24.83 -33.96 47.45
N SER A 23 23.98 -34.69 46.73
CA SER A 23 24.29 -36.03 46.24
C SER A 23 24.94 -35.99 44.85
N PHE A 24 25.63 -37.08 44.49
CA PHE A 24 26.22 -37.24 43.15
C PHE A 24 25.16 -37.21 42.03
N GLU A 25 23.96 -37.71 42.29
CA GLU A 25 22.83 -37.70 41.36
C GLU A 25 22.35 -36.28 41.07
N ILE A 26 22.26 -35.44 42.12
CA ILE A 26 21.90 -34.02 41.99
C ILE A 26 22.94 -33.27 41.17
N ALA A 27 24.23 -33.57 41.39
CA ALA A 27 25.33 -32.98 40.62
C ALA A 27 25.17 -33.24 39.11
N ILE A 28 24.87 -34.50 38.74
CA ILE A 28 24.63 -34.88 37.35
C ILE A 28 23.39 -34.17 36.80
N SER A 29 22.29 -34.15 37.54
CA SER A 29 21.05 -33.48 37.11
C SER A 29 21.28 -31.98 36.85
N ILE A 30 22.06 -31.29 37.68
CA ILE A 30 22.40 -29.88 37.46
C ILE A 30 23.20 -29.68 36.17
N ILE A 31 24.19 -30.55 35.90
CA ILE A 31 24.96 -30.48 34.64
C ILE A 31 24.04 -30.68 33.43
N ILE A 32 23.10 -31.62 33.51
CA ILE A 32 22.11 -31.86 32.45
C ILE A 32 21.22 -30.63 32.27
N VAL A 33 20.72 -30.02 33.35
CA VAL A 33 19.89 -28.80 33.28
C VAL A 33 20.67 -27.64 32.64
N LEU A 34 21.95 -27.45 32.97
CA LEU A 34 22.77 -26.41 32.34
C LEU A 34 22.92 -26.65 30.82
N PHE A 35 23.13 -27.90 30.41
CA PHE A 35 23.17 -28.25 28.99
C PHE A 35 21.82 -28.03 28.28
N LEU A 36 20.71 -28.36 28.95
CA LEU A 36 19.37 -28.12 28.42
C LEU A 36 19.05 -26.63 28.33
N LEU A 37 19.44 -25.82 29.33
CA LEU A 37 19.30 -24.36 29.29
C LEU A 37 20.07 -23.76 28.12
N LEU A 38 21.31 -24.20 27.89
CA LEU A 38 22.08 -23.78 26.72
C LEU A 38 21.40 -24.20 25.40
N SER A 39 20.84 -25.41 25.36
CA SER A 39 20.11 -25.90 24.18
C SER A 39 18.85 -25.08 23.94
N SER A 40 18.06 -24.80 24.98
CA SER A 40 16.87 -23.95 24.94
C SER A 40 17.22 -22.55 24.44
N ALA A 41 18.27 -21.94 24.98
CA ALA A 41 18.80 -20.65 24.56
C ALA A 41 19.13 -20.60 23.05
N LEU A 42 19.84 -21.63 22.56
CA LEU A 42 20.22 -21.72 21.16
C LEU A 42 19.02 -21.90 20.22
N ILE A 43 18.05 -22.73 20.61
CA ILE A 43 16.83 -22.97 19.82
C ILE A 43 15.95 -21.72 19.80
N SER A 44 15.74 -21.10 20.96
CA SER A 44 14.94 -19.89 21.14
C SER A 44 15.52 -18.70 20.37
N GLY A 45 16.83 -18.49 20.43
CA GLY A 45 17.51 -17.47 19.62
C GLY A 45 17.45 -17.75 18.11
N SER A 46 17.32 -19.01 17.69
CA SER A 46 17.25 -19.35 16.26
C SER A 46 16.02 -18.79 15.58
N GLU A 47 14.89 -18.74 16.28
CA GLU A 47 13.65 -18.14 15.75
C GLU A 47 13.91 -16.69 15.33
N VAL A 48 14.36 -15.87 16.28
CA VAL A 48 14.63 -14.46 16.05
C VAL A 48 15.71 -14.28 14.98
N ALA A 49 16.79 -15.06 15.04
CA ALA A 49 17.89 -14.97 14.10
C ALA A 49 17.48 -15.24 12.64
N TYR A 50 16.58 -16.20 12.38
CA TYR A 50 16.15 -16.52 11.02
C TYR A 50 15.15 -15.50 10.48
N PHE A 51 14.22 -15.05 11.32
CA PHE A 51 13.15 -14.13 10.91
C PHE A 51 13.56 -12.65 10.92
N SER A 52 14.68 -12.29 11.55
CA SER A 52 15.24 -10.94 11.50
C SER A 52 16.26 -10.71 10.37
N LEU A 53 16.54 -11.73 9.53
CA LEU A 53 17.48 -11.59 8.40
C LEU A 53 16.99 -10.56 7.38
N SER A 54 17.76 -9.48 7.23
CA SER A 54 17.52 -8.42 6.26
C SER A 54 17.66 -8.91 4.81
N ALA A 55 17.11 -8.14 3.85
CA ALA A 55 17.31 -8.40 2.41
C ALA A 55 18.80 -8.42 2.02
N ALA A 56 19.62 -7.56 2.64
CA ALA A 56 21.07 -7.52 2.44
C ALA A 56 21.75 -8.82 2.91
N ASP A 57 21.30 -9.39 4.03
CA ASP A 57 21.86 -10.65 4.55
C ASP A 57 21.46 -11.84 3.68
N LYS A 58 20.22 -11.89 3.20
CA LYS A 58 19.76 -12.88 2.22
C LYS A 58 20.59 -12.82 0.92
N LYS A 59 20.98 -11.64 0.46
CA LYS A 59 21.89 -11.48 -0.69
C LYS A 59 23.29 -12.04 -0.41
N LYS A 60 23.84 -11.84 0.81
CA LYS A 60 25.14 -12.42 1.22
C LYS A 60 25.11 -13.96 1.24
N LEU A 61 23.96 -14.56 1.56
CA LEU A 61 23.77 -16.02 1.58
C LEU A 61 23.79 -16.66 0.19
N LYS A 62 23.58 -15.92 -0.90
CA LYS A 62 23.63 -16.45 -2.28
C LYS A 62 25.05 -16.89 -2.72
N LYS A 63 26.09 -16.57 -1.96
CA LYS A 63 27.45 -17.09 -2.20
C LYS A 63 27.49 -18.60 -1.88
N LYS A 64 28.02 -19.41 -2.80
CA LYS A 64 28.11 -20.88 -2.65
C LYS A 64 28.83 -21.27 -1.35
N SER A 65 28.09 -21.88 -0.43
CA SER A 65 28.61 -22.44 0.82
C SER A 65 27.59 -23.41 1.38
N LYS A 66 28.03 -24.60 1.83
CA LYS A 66 27.16 -25.63 2.42
C LYS A 66 26.31 -25.11 3.59
N THR A 67 26.84 -24.16 4.37
CA THR A 67 26.10 -23.55 5.49
C THR A 67 25.04 -22.58 5.00
N ASN A 68 25.34 -21.78 3.97
CA ASN A 68 24.37 -20.86 3.40
C ASN A 68 23.21 -21.62 2.75
N ASP A 69 23.51 -22.70 2.03
CA ASP A 69 22.50 -23.54 1.39
C ASP A 69 21.53 -24.14 2.42
N ARG A 70 22.02 -24.51 3.62
CA ARG A 70 21.17 -24.98 4.72
C ARG A 70 20.25 -23.88 5.24
N ILE A 71 20.76 -22.67 5.42
CA ILE A 71 19.93 -21.53 5.88
C ILE A 71 18.86 -21.22 4.85
N LEU A 72 19.22 -21.17 3.56
CA LEU A 72 18.27 -20.94 2.47
C LEU A 72 17.18 -22.02 2.43
N LYS A 73 17.56 -23.30 2.57
CA LYS A 73 16.60 -24.40 2.64
C LYS A 73 15.63 -24.29 3.83
N ASN A 74 16.13 -23.85 4.99
CA ASN A 74 15.28 -23.61 6.16
C ASN A 74 14.31 -22.45 5.92
N LEU A 75 14.76 -21.39 5.23
CA LEU A 75 13.94 -20.23 4.86
C LEU A 75 12.92 -20.53 3.74
N GLU A 76 13.18 -21.52 2.88
CA GLU A 76 12.24 -22.00 1.85
C GLU A 76 11.01 -22.71 2.44
N SER A 77 11.10 -23.21 3.68
CA SER A 77 10.00 -23.89 4.37
C SER A 77 9.83 -23.35 5.79
N PRO A 78 9.38 -22.09 5.95
CA PRO A 78 9.32 -21.43 7.26
C PRO A 78 8.38 -22.16 8.24
N GLU A 79 7.31 -22.78 7.75
CA GLU A 79 6.40 -23.60 8.57
C GLU A 79 7.11 -24.79 9.22
N LYS A 80 7.98 -25.48 8.48
CA LYS A 80 8.76 -26.62 9.01
C LYS A 80 9.80 -26.17 10.00
N LEU A 81 10.45 -25.04 9.72
CA LEU A 81 11.44 -24.43 10.59
C LEU A 81 10.79 -24.04 11.92
N LEU A 82 9.68 -23.29 11.88
CA LEU A 82 8.91 -22.90 13.07
C LEU A 82 8.42 -24.11 13.85
N ALA A 83 7.85 -25.11 13.18
CA ALA A 83 7.40 -26.34 13.84
C ALA A 83 8.58 -27.04 14.56
N THR A 84 9.74 -27.15 13.91
CA THR A 84 10.93 -27.76 14.51
C THR A 84 11.40 -26.99 15.74
N ILE A 85 11.50 -25.66 15.64
CA ILE A 85 11.92 -24.80 16.74
C ILE A 85 10.92 -24.92 17.90
N LEU A 86 9.62 -24.82 17.63
CA LEU A 86 8.57 -24.88 18.63
C LEU A 86 8.56 -26.23 19.37
N VAL A 87 8.56 -27.34 18.63
CA VAL A 87 8.55 -28.70 19.20
C VAL A 87 9.81 -28.93 20.02
N THR A 88 10.98 -28.57 19.49
CA THR A 88 12.25 -28.79 20.21
C THR A 88 12.34 -27.91 21.45
N ASN A 89 11.95 -26.64 21.37
CA ASN A 89 11.97 -25.72 22.51
C ASN A 89 11.06 -26.21 23.62
N ASN A 90 9.82 -26.60 23.29
CA ASN A 90 8.88 -27.14 24.27
C ASN A 90 9.39 -28.45 24.89
N PHE A 91 9.96 -29.35 24.11
CA PHE A 91 10.53 -30.61 24.62
C PHE A 91 11.67 -30.35 25.62
N VAL A 92 12.60 -29.46 25.27
CA VAL A 92 13.72 -29.10 26.14
C VAL A 92 13.23 -28.40 27.41
N ASN A 93 12.28 -27.46 27.28
CA ASN A 93 11.73 -26.71 28.42
C ASN A 93 10.99 -27.62 29.41
N VAL A 94 10.21 -28.59 28.92
CA VAL A 94 9.59 -29.61 29.79
C VAL A 94 10.65 -30.41 30.53
N GLY A 95 11.74 -30.79 29.86
CA GLY A 95 12.88 -31.47 30.50
C GLY A 95 13.53 -30.63 31.61
N ILE A 96 13.74 -29.33 31.37
CA ILE A 96 14.26 -28.39 32.36
C ILE A 96 13.34 -28.30 33.57
N ILE A 97 12.03 -28.14 33.35
CA ILE A 97 11.03 -28.04 34.43
C ILE A 97 11.07 -29.31 35.29
N ILE A 98 11.02 -30.49 34.68
CA ILE A 98 11.01 -31.78 35.39
C ILE A 98 12.29 -31.98 36.20
N LEU A 99 13.47 -31.76 35.60
CA LEU A 99 14.74 -31.96 36.29
C LEU A 99 14.98 -30.91 37.37
N THR A 100 14.59 -29.66 37.15
CA THR A 100 14.75 -28.60 38.16
C THR A 100 13.80 -28.81 39.34
N ALA A 101 12.57 -29.27 39.09
CA ALA A 101 11.66 -29.67 40.17
C ALA A 101 12.23 -30.87 40.94
N TYR A 102 12.74 -31.88 40.25
CA TYR A 102 13.42 -33.02 40.90
C TYR A 102 14.61 -32.57 41.76
N ILE A 103 15.48 -31.71 41.24
CA ILE A 103 16.62 -31.17 41.99
C ILE A 103 16.15 -30.41 43.23
N THR A 104 15.13 -29.55 43.09
CA THR A 104 14.67 -28.69 44.19
C THR A 104 14.03 -29.51 45.30
N ASN A 105 13.16 -30.48 44.95
CA ASN A 105 12.52 -31.39 45.92
C ASN A 105 13.53 -32.26 46.70
N ASN A 106 14.73 -32.50 46.14
CA ASN A 106 15.78 -33.28 46.81
C ASN A 106 16.84 -32.42 47.50
N LEU A 107 16.72 -31.08 47.44
CA LEU A 107 17.67 -30.15 48.06
C LEU A 107 17.04 -29.28 49.14
N VAL A 108 15.78 -28.89 48.96
CA VAL A 108 15.08 -27.93 49.82
C VAL A 108 13.67 -28.45 50.08
N GLU A 109 13.31 -28.58 51.35
CA GLU A 109 11.95 -28.92 51.77
C GLU A 109 11.42 -27.82 52.70
N PHE A 110 10.21 -27.34 52.43
CA PHE A 110 9.54 -26.39 53.30
C PHE A 110 8.56 -27.15 54.19
N VAL A 111 9.01 -27.48 55.39
CA VAL A 111 8.24 -28.25 56.36
C VAL A 111 6.97 -27.48 56.72
N ASN A 112 5.81 -28.14 56.60
CA ASN A 112 4.46 -27.58 56.80
C ASN A 112 4.02 -26.47 55.83
N ALA A 113 4.72 -26.28 54.71
CA ALA A 113 4.51 -25.15 53.81
C ALA A 113 4.51 -25.50 52.30
N PRO A 114 3.75 -26.51 51.85
CA PRO A 114 3.80 -27.02 50.48
C PRO A 114 3.38 -25.99 49.42
N VAL A 115 2.49 -25.07 49.77
CA VAL A 115 2.06 -23.99 48.85
C VAL A 115 3.18 -22.98 48.61
N LEU A 116 3.96 -22.65 49.65
CA LEU A 116 5.09 -21.74 49.52
C LEU A 116 6.23 -22.38 48.75
N GLU A 117 6.51 -23.66 49.00
CA GLU A 117 7.48 -24.45 48.24
C GLU A 117 7.14 -24.46 46.74
N PHE A 118 5.90 -24.79 46.40
CA PHE A 118 5.43 -24.78 45.03
C PHE A 118 5.55 -23.39 44.38
N ALA A 119 5.14 -22.33 45.09
CA ALA A 119 5.26 -20.97 44.59
C ALA A 119 6.72 -20.56 44.34
N PHE A 120 7.61 -20.89 45.29
CA PHE A 120 9.04 -20.65 45.17
C PHE A 120 9.63 -21.39 43.96
N GLN A 121 9.30 -22.67 43.78
CA GLN A 121 9.75 -23.48 42.64
C GLN A 121 9.30 -22.89 41.31
N VAL A 122 8.01 -22.52 41.19
CA VAL A 122 7.48 -21.93 39.96
C VAL A 122 8.22 -20.63 39.63
N VAL A 123 8.37 -19.72 40.59
CA VAL A 123 9.08 -18.45 40.37
C VAL A 123 10.54 -18.69 39.98
N LEU A 124 11.24 -19.60 40.67
CA LEU A 124 12.64 -19.93 40.40
C LEU A 124 12.81 -20.50 38.99
N ILE A 125 12.03 -21.54 38.64
CA ILE A 125 12.10 -22.22 37.35
C ILE A 125 11.76 -21.24 36.23
N THR A 126 10.67 -20.48 36.36
CA THR A 126 10.25 -19.50 35.36
C THR A 126 11.29 -18.40 35.19
N PHE A 127 11.89 -17.89 36.28
CA PHE A 127 12.94 -16.88 36.20
C PHE A 127 14.15 -17.37 35.40
N PHE A 128 14.70 -18.54 35.73
CA PHE A 128 15.87 -19.08 35.02
C PHE A 128 15.57 -19.43 33.57
N LEU A 129 14.40 -20.03 33.31
CA LEU A 129 13.99 -20.40 31.96
C LEU A 129 13.77 -19.17 31.09
N LEU A 130 13.01 -18.17 31.57
CA LEU A 130 12.78 -16.93 30.82
C LEU A 130 14.06 -16.14 30.63
N LEU A 131 14.86 -15.96 31.67
CA LEU A 131 16.06 -15.13 31.59
C LEU A 131 17.11 -15.75 30.66
N PHE A 132 17.51 -17.00 30.92
CA PHE A 132 18.63 -17.64 30.23
C PHE A 132 18.20 -18.45 29.01
N GLY A 133 17.01 -19.06 29.02
CA GLY A 133 16.50 -19.85 27.92
C GLY A 133 15.80 -19.03 26.83
N GLU A 134 15.28 -17.85 27.16
CA GLU A 134 14.42 -17.10 26.23
C GLU A 134 14.84 -15.65 25.97
N ILE A 135 14.81 -14.78 26.97
CA ILE A 135 14.97 -13.33 26.80
C ILE A 135 16.39 -12.98 26.34
N ILE A 136 17.42 -13.36 27.11
CA ILE A 136 18.81 -13.01 26.78
C ILE A 136 19.22 -13.56 25.39
N PRO A 137 18.96 -14.85 25.07
CA PRO A 137 19.34 -15.40 23.77
C PRO A 137 18.60 -14.75 22.59
N LYS A 138 17.31 -14.42 22.74
CA LYS A 138 16.53 -13.74 21.70
C LYS A 138 17.05 -12.32 21.43
N VAL A 139 17.38 -11.57 22.49
CA VAL A 139 17.98 -10.24 22.35
C VAL A 139 19.36 -10.32 21.70
N TYR A 140 20.19 -11.29 22.07
CA TYR A 140 21.48 -11.47 21.42
C TYR A 140 21.35 -11.85 19.93
N ALA A 141 20.42 -12.77 19.63
CA ALA A 141 20.15 -13.24 18.28
C ALA A 141 19.61 -12.13 17.36
N SER A 142 18.88 -11.15 17.88
CA SER A 142 18.39 -10.02 17.07
C SER A 142 19.54 -9.14 16.57
N HIS A 143 20.56 -8.89 17.40
CA HIS A 143 21.72 -8.09 17.01
C HIS A 143 22.70 -8.85 16.09
N PHE A 144 22.82 -10.17 16.22
CA PHE A 144 23.78 -10.99 15.48
C PHE A 144 23.14 -12.08 14.61
N ALA A 145 21.99 -11.76 14.01
CA ALA A 145 21.11 -12.69 13.29
C ALA A 145 21.83 -13.61 12.30
N LEU A 146 22.62 -13.04 11.37
CA LEU A 146 23.30 -13.82 10.32
C LEU A 146 24.34 -14.79 10.88
N SER A 147 25.09 -14.37 11.90
CA SER A 147 26.11 -15.23 12.53
C SER A 147 25.43 -16.39 13.29
N PHE A 148 24.38 -16.06 14.03
CA PHE A 148 23.59 -17.02 14.79
C PHE A 148 22.90 -18.05 13.88
N ALA A 149 22.29 -17.60 12.78
CA ALA A 149 21.67 -18.49 11.79
C ALA A 149 22.69 -19.45 11.15
N LYS A 150 23.92 -18.98 10.87
CA LYS A 150 25.02 -19.82 10.38
C LYS A 150 25.46 -20.87 11.38
N PHE A 151 25.58 -20.50 12.65
CA PHE A 151 25.91 -21.42 13.73
C PHE A 151 24.83 -22.51 13.88
N MET A 152 23.55 -22.11 13.85
CA MET A 152 22.41 -23.01 14.07
C MET A 152 21.93 -23.76 12.81
N ALA A 153 22.47 -23.47 11.63
CA ALA A 153 22.05 -24.09 10.38
C ALA A 153 22.17 -25.63 10.37
N LEU A 154 23.25 -26.17 10.91
CA LEU A 154 23.43 -27.62 11.01
C LEU A 154 22.60 -28.24 12.16
N PRO A 155 22.65 -27.71 13.41
CA PRO A 155 21.81 -28.19 14.51
C PRO A 155 20.31 -28.26 14.16
N LEU A 156 19.76 -27.21 13.55
CA LEU A 156 18.34 -27.19 13.19
C LEU A 156 18.00 -28.21 12.12
N GLN A 157 18.88 -28.44 11.14
CA GLN A 157 18.67 -29.47 10.14
C GLN A 157 18.70 -30.90 10.74
N THR A 158 19.53 -31.13 11.76
CA THR A 158 19.52 -32.41 12.48
C THR A 158 18.26 -32.58 13.32
N LEU A 159 17.81 -31.51 14.00
CA LEU A 159 16.59 -31.50 14.79
C LEU A 159 15.35 -31.69 13.91
N GLU A 160 15.29 -31.05 12.74
CA GLU A 160 14.19 -31.20 11.78
C GLU A 160 14.04 -32.68 11.36
N LYS A 161 15.16 -33.38 11.11
CA LYS A 161 15.13 -34.81 10.76
C LYS A 161 14.69 -35.68 11.93
N LEU A 162 15.13 -35.37 13.15
CA LEU A 162 14.78 -36.10 14.36
C LEU A 162 13.30 -35.95 14.71
N PHE A 163 12.77 -34.72 14.67
CA PHE A 163 11.39 -34.38 15.01
C PHE A 163 10.42 -34.40 13.82
N ARG A 164 10.87 -34.86 12.64
CA ARG A 164 10.06 -34.96 11.42
C ARG A 164 8.67 -35.59 11.61
N PRO A 165 8.48 -36.72 12.32
CA PRO A 165 7.15 -37.30 12.49
C PRO A 165 6.22 -36.37 13.29
N LEU A 166 6.73 -35.71 14.34
CA LEU A 166 5.97 -34.80 15.18
C LEU A 166 5.64 -33.50 14.44
N ASN A 167 6.61 -32.94 13.71
CA ASN A 167 6.41 -31.73 12.90
C ASN A 167 5.34 -31.94 11.83
N SER A 168 5.29 -33.13 11.23
CA SER A 168 4.30 -33.45 10.19
C SER A 168 2.86 -33.39 10.71
N ILE A 169 2.63 -33.81 11.96
CA ILE A 169 1.32 -33.74 12.62
C ILE A 169 0.92 -32.27 12.82
N LEU A 170 1.83 -31.43 13.30
CA LEU A 170 1.59 -30.01 13.57
C LEU A 170 1.33 -29.20 12.29
N ILE A 171 2.03 -29.52 11.20
CA ILE A 171 1.78 -28.89 9.90
C ILE A 171 0.45 -29.36 9.31
N TYR A 172 0.12 -30.66 9.45
CA TYR A 172 -1.15 -31.19 8.94
C TYR A 172 -2.37 -30.60 9.67
N SER A 173 -2.30 -30.41 10.99
CA SER A 173 -3.38 -29.76 11.75
C SER A 173 -3.59 -28.31 11.31
N THR A 174 -2.50 -27.57 11.05
CA THR A 174 -2.56 -26.22 10.50
C THR A 174 -3.15 -26.21 9.09
N GLY A 175 -2.79 -27.18 8.23
CA GLY A 175 -3.36 -27.34 6.89
C GLY A 175 -4.85 -27.70 6.90
N PHE A 176 -5.33 -28.46 7.87
CA PHE A 176 -6.75 -28.77 8.03
C PHE A 176 -7.57 -27.53 8.43
N VAL A 177 -7.04 -26.71 9.35
CA VAL A 177 -7.64 -25.43 9.76
C VAL A 177 -7.61 -24.44 8.59
N ASN A 178 -6.47 -24.30 7.91
CA ASN A 178 -6.33 -23.44 6.74
C ASN A 178 -7.23 -23.88 5.58
N ARG A 179 -7.45 -25.18 5.34
CA ARG A 179 -8.39 -25.63 4.29
C ARG A 179 -9.84 -25.30 4.60
N ARG A 180 -10.23 -25.22 5.88
CA ARG A 180 -11.55 -24.69 6.25
C ARG A 180 -11.66 -23.17 6.08
N LEU A 181 -10.56 -22.44 6.24
CA LEU A 181 -10.49 -20.98 6.10
C LEU A 181 -10.26 -20.52 4.63
N GLN A 182 -9.52 -21.28 3.82
CA GLN A 182 -9.21 -20.98 2.42
C GLN A 182 -10.41 -21.12 1.48
N LYS A 183 -11.52 -21.72 1.93
CA LYS A 183 -12.80 -21.60 1.22
C LYS A 183 -13.30 -20.14 1.13
N HIS A 184 -12.60 -19.17 1.71
CA HIS A 184 -12.91 -17.73 1.66
C HIS A 184 -11.79 -16.83 1.09
N LYS A 185 -10.67 -17.35 0.58
CA LYS A 185 -9.63 -16.49 -0.01
C LYS A 185 -9.73 -16.46 -1.54
N LYS A 186 -10.29 -15.34 -2.04
CA LYS A 186 -10.23 -14.86 -3.43
C LYS A 186 -8.77 -14.58 -3.82
N ASP A 187 -8.52 -14.61 -5.13
CA ASP A 187 -7.33 -14.01 -5.75
C ASP A 187 -7.03 -12.63 -5.16
N ILE A 188 -5.74 -12.32 -5.00
CA ILE A 188 -5.28 -11.02 -4.50
C ILE A 188 -6.02 -9.93 -5.25
N SER A 189 -6.90 -9.22 -4.55
CA SER A 189 -7.73 -8.18 -5.14
C SER A 189 -6.93 -6.90 -5.31
N MET A 190 -7.41 -6.02 -6.18
CA MET A 190 -6.82 -4.68 -6.33
C MET A 190 -6.85 -3.93 -5.00
N GLU A 191 -7.90 -4.10 -4.20
CA GLU A 191 -7.98 -3.55 -2.84
C GLU A 191 -6.88 -4.08 -1.91
N ASP A 192 -6.49 -5.36 -2.00
CA ASP A 192 -5.41 -5.90 -1.16
C ASP A 192 -4.05 -5.25 -1.49
N ILE A 193 -3.82 -4.90 -2.76
CA ILE A 193 -2.60 -4.22 -3.22
C ILE A 193 -2.60 -2.76 -2.78
N SER A 194 -3.73 -2.05 -2.99
CA SER A 194 -3.90 -0.67 -2.52
C SER A 194 -3.76 -0.57 -0.99
N GLN A 195 -4.35 -1.49 -0.25
CA GLN A 195 -4.25 -1.54 1.22
C GLN A 195 -2.81 -1.85 1.67
N ALA A 196 -2.07 -2.70 0.96
CA ALA A 196 -0.67 -2.95 1.27
C ALA A 196 0.22 -1.70 1.04
N LEU A 197 -0.08 -0.89 0.03
CA LEU A 197 0.58 0.39 -0.24
C LEU A 197 0.22 1.46 0.81
N GLU A 198 -0.99 1.43 1.38
CA GLU A 198 -1.38 2.31 2.49
C GLU A 198 -0.67 2.00 3.81
N LEU A 199 -0.29 0.73 4.03
CA LEU A 199 0.37 0.30 5.26
C LEU A 199 1.87 0.66 5.31
N THR A 200 2.46 1.16 4.22
CA THR A 200 3.84 1.67 4.21
C THR A 200 3.89 3.12 4.71
N SER A 201 4.77 3.38 5.69
CA SER A 201 4.83 4.61 6.51
C SER A 201 4.91 5.93 5.73
N GLU A 202 4.01 6.85 6.07
CA GLU A 202 3.66 8.13 5.41
C GLU A 202 4.75 9.23 5.33
N GLN A 203 5.98 9.03 5.79
CA GLN A 203 6.88 10.19 6.00
C GLN A 203 7.79 10.58 4.83
N GLU A 204 7.96 9.77 3.77
CA GLU A 204 8.82 10.15 2.62
C GLU A 204 8.35 9.65 1.23
N LEU A 205 7.15 9.05 1.11
CA LEU A 205 6.79 8.22 -0.07
C LEU A 205 5.43 8.51 -0.73
N SER A 206 4.78 9.66 -0.47
CA SER A 206 3.41 9.91 -0.98
C SER A 206 3.36 9.89 -2.52
N GLU A 207 4.25 10.61 -3.19
CA GLU A 207 4.30 10.66 -4.67
C GLU A 207 4.64 9.30 -5.29
N GLU A 208 5.57 8.55 -4.68
CA GLU A 208 5.91 7.20 -5.15
C GLU A 208 4.73 6.22 -4.99
N LYS A 209 3.92 6.39 -3.93
CA LYS A 209 2.71 5.61 -3.70
C LYS A 209 1.65 5.88 -4.76
N ASP A 210 1.43 7.14 -5.10
CA ASP A 210 0.43 7.54 -6.11
C ASP A 210 0.80 6.99 -7.49
N ILE A 211 2.09 7.06 -7.85
CA ILE A 211 2.60 6.45 -9.10
C ILE A 211 2.42 4.93 -9.08
N LEU A 212 2.70 4.25 -7.96
CA LEU A 212 2.53 2.79 -7.85
C LEU A 212 1.06 2.38 -7.99
N GLU A 213 0.15 3.14 -7.40
CA GLU A 213 -1.28 2.93 -7.56
C GLU A 213 -1.73 3.18 -9.00
N GLY A 214 -1.23 4.25 -9.63
CA GLY A 214 -1.41 4.56 -11.05
C GLY A 214 -0.97 3.40 -11.94
N ILE A 215 0.22 2.85 -11.74
CA ILE A 215 0.74 1.67 -12.50
C ILE A 215 -0.19 0.46 -12.38
N VAL A 216 -0.71 0.21 -11.18
CA VAL A 216 -1.60 -0.94 -10.93
C VAL A 216 -2.94 -0.76 -11.64
N LYS A 217 -3.55 0.42 -11.56
CA LYS A 217 -4.79 0.77 -12.29
C LYS A 217 -4.59 0.78 -13.80
N PHE A 218 -3.46 1.33 -14.25
CA PHE A 218 -3.06 1.44 -15.64
C PHE A 218 -3.08 0.11 -16.38
N GLY A 219 -2.64 -0.98 -15.74
CA GLY A 219 -2.64 -2.31 -16.34
C GLY A 219 -4.04 -2.82 -16.74
N ASN A 220 -5.09 -2.32 -16.07
CA ASN A 220 -6.45 -2.82 -16.20
C ASN A 220 -7.41 -1.84 -16.88
N LYS A 221 -7.03 -0.59 -17.14
CA LYS A 221 -7.87 0.40 -17.83
C LYS A 221 -7.99 0.17 -19.33
N ASP A 222 -9.19 0.36 -19.85
CA ASP A 222 -9.50 0.36 -21.28
C ASP A 222 -9.37 1.78 -21.87
N VAL A 223 -9.13 1.85 -23.18
CA VAL A 223 -9.04 3.13 -23.93
C VAL A 223 -10.33 3.94 -23.80
N SER A 224 -11.49 3.28 -23.72
CA SER A 224 -12.78 3.93 -23.51
C SER A 224 -12.87 4.76 -22.23
N GLU A 225 -12.08 4.44 -21.22
CA GLU A 225 -12.07 5.13 -19.91
C GLU A 225 -11.28 6.44 -19.94
N ILE A 226 -10.35 6.59 -20.89
CA ILE A 226 -9.39 7.71 -20.93
C ILE A 226 -9.50 8.54 -22.21
N MET A 227 -10.24 8.06 -23.21
CA MET A 227 -10.38 8.76 -24.49
C MET A 227 -11.12 10.09 -24.31
N LYS A 228 -10.74 11.08 -25.12
CA LYS A 228 -11.54 12.29 -25.29
C LYS A 228 -12.78 11.96 -26.14
N PRO A 229 -14.01 12.07 -25.60
CA PRO A 229 -15.22 11.71 -26.33
C PRO A 229 -15.40 12.56 -27.59
N ARG A 230 -15.96 11.98 -28.66
CA ARG A 230 -16.20 12.66 -29.96
C ARG A 230 -16.82 14.05 -29.88
N VAL A 231 -17.65 14.31 -28.86
CA VAL A 231 -18.34 15.60 -28.67
C VAL A 231 -17.40 16.72 -28.23
N ASP A 232 -16.28 16.36 -27.59
CA ASP A 232 -15.28 17.29 -27.05
C ASP A 232 -14.04 17.38 -27.95
N VAL A 233 -14.01 16.65 -29.07
CA VAL A 233 -12.90 16.65 -30.01
C VAL A 233 -12.99 17.85 -30.97
N VAL A 234 -12.00 18.73 -30.89
CA VAL A 234 -11.78 19.73 -31.94
C VAL A 234 -11.27 19.02 -33.20
N SER A 235 -11.99 19.18 -34.31
CA SER A 235 -11.68 18.54 -35.59
C SER A 235 -11.95 19.51 -36.75
N ILE A 236 -11.38 19.22 -37.92
CA ILE A 236 -11.43 20.08 -39.11
C ILE A 236 -12.09 19.33 -40.27
N ASP A 237 -13.02 19.99 -40.97
CA ASP A 237 -13.56 19.50 -42.24
C ASP A 237 -12.52 19.68 -43.36
N ILE A 238 -12.27 18.63 -44.15
CA ILE A 238 -11.35 18.66 -45.30
C ILE A 238 -11.66 19.76 -46.33
N LYS A 239 -12.92 20.22 -46.39
CA LYS A 239 -13.41 21.26 -47.32
C LYS A 239 -13.17 22.69 -46.81
N MET A 240 -12.72 22.84 -45.56
CA MET A 240 -12.50 24.13 -44.91
C MET A 240 -11.39 24.94 -45.59
N GLY A 241 -11.57 26.27 -45.65
CA GLY A 241 -10.55 27.17 -46.19
C GLY A 241 -9.31 27.21 -45.31
N PHE A 242 -8.12 27.40 -45.90
CA PHE A 242 -6.87 27.47 -45.15
C PHE A 242 -6.86 28.56 -44.07
N THR A 243 -7.52 29.70 -44.32
CA THR A 243 -7.63 30.79 -43.33
C THR A 243 -8.46 30.37 -42.11
N GLU A 244 -9.57 29.66 -42.32
CA GLU A 244 -10.42 29.14 -41.24
C GLU A 244 -9.68 28.06 -40.43
N VAL A 245 -8.93 27.19 -41.10
CA VAL A 245 -8.07 26.19 -40.45
C VAL A 245 -7.04 26.84 -39.54
N LEU A 246 -6.36 27.91 -40.00
CA LEU A 246 -5.40 28.65 -39.18
C LEU A 246 -6.06 29.30 -37.96
N GLN A 247 -7.30 29.76 -38.09
CA GLN A 247 -8.05 30.32 -36.97
C GLN A 247 -8.35 29.25 -35.92
N ILE A 248 -8.86 28.08 -36.31
CA ILE A 248 -9.11 26.95 -35.38
C ILE A 248 -7.82 26.54 -34.68
N ILE A 249 -6.70 26.47 -35.41
CA ILE A 249 -5.40 26.10 -34.83
C ILE A 249 -4.99 27.09 -33.73
N ASN A 250 -5.09 28.39 -34.00
CA ASN A 250 -4.74 29.42 -33.02
C ASN A 250 -5.69 29.44 -31.81
N ASP A 251 -6.99 29.27 -32.04
CA ASP A 251 -8.00 29.32 -30.98
C ASP A 251 -7.93 28.07 -30.07
N SER A 252 -7.54 26.93 -30.64
CA SER A 252 -7.53 25.65 -29.91
C SER A 252 -6.24 25.33 -29.18
N GLY A 253 -5.08 25.82 -29.67
CA GLY A 253 -3.78 25.57 -29.05
C GLY A 253 -3.26 24.12 -29.15
N TYR A 254 -3.99 23.20 -29.77
CA TYR A 254 -3.57 21.80 -29.87
C TYR A 254 -2.36 21.64 -30.79
N SER A 255 -1.65 20.50 -30.73
CA SER A 255 -0.53 20.20 -31.65
C SER A 255 -0.92 19.32 -32.85
N ARG A 256 -2.03 18.58 -32.71
CA ARG A 256 -2.51 17.58 -33.68
C ARG A 256 -4.02 17.62 -33.72
N ILE A 257 -4.61 17.73 -34.91
CA ILE A 257 -6.06 17.87 -35.08
C ILE A 257 -6.57 16.82 -36.10
N PRO A 258 -7.60 16.01 -35.76
CA PRO A 258 -8.24 15.11 -36.72
C PRO A 258 -8.91 15.87 -37.87
N VAL A 259 -8.79 15.36 -39.09
CA VAL A 259 -9.42 15.88 -40.29
C VAL A 259 -10.43 14.88 -40.81
N TYR A 260 -11.69 15.30 -40.96
CA TYR A 260 -12.78 14.43 -41.37
C TYR A 260 -13.38 14.84 -42.72
N ILE A 261 -14.14 13.92 -43.33
CA ILE A 261 -14.90 14.16 -44.56
C ILE A 261 -16.38 13.90 -44.29
N ASP A 262 -17.20 14.95 -44.42
CA ASP A 262 -18.66 14.94 -44.23
C ASP A 262 -19.12 14.66 -42.78
N SER A 263 -18.58 13.63 -42.12
CA SER A 263 -18.86 13.25 -40.72
C SER A 263 -17.57 12.91 -39.98
N PHE A 264 -17.56 13.13 -38.66
CA PHE A 264 -16.47 12.72 -37.76
C PHE A 264 -16.21 11.21 -37.79
N ASP A 265 -17.20 10.40 -38.17
CA ASP A 265 -17.02 8.94 -38.35
C ASP A 265 -16.09 8.60 -39.54
N ASN A 266 -15.80 9.57 -40.42
CA ASN A 266 -14.94 9.40 -41.58
C ASN A 266 -13.69 10.28 -41.46
N ILE A 267 -12.74 9.86 -40.63
CA ILE A 267 -11.46 10.54 -40.46
C ILE A 267 -10.53 10.26 -41.65
N SER A 268 -10.23 11.30 -42.42
CA SER A 268 -9.24 11.25 -43.51
C SER A 268 -7.82 11.17 -43.00
N GLY A 269 -7.54 11.74 -41.82
CA GLY A 269 -6.21 11.70 -41.21
C GLY A 269 -6.01 12.73 -40.11
N ILE A 270 -4.75 13.00 -39.78
CA ILE A 270 -4.33 13.88 -38.70
C ILE A 270 -3.46 15.00 -39.26
N LEU A 271 -3.78 16.22 -38.89
CA LEU A 271 -3.06 17.42 -39.27
C LEU A 271 -2.09 17.82 -38.15
N TYR A 272 -0.81 17.89 -38.48
CA TYR A 272 0.23 18.27 -37.54
C TYR A 272 0.53 19.75 -37.70
N ILE A 273 0.42 20.52 -36.62
CA ILE A 273 0.52 21.98 -36.71
C ILE A 273 1.93 22.43 -37.05
N LYS A 274 2.95 21.70 -36.60
CA LYS A 274 4.34 21.91 -37.02
C LYS A 274 4.55 21.82 -38.54
N ASP A 275 3.72 21.06 -39.25
CA ASP A 275 3.79 20.93 -40.72
C ASP A 275 3.06 22.11 -41.41
N ILE A 276 2.13 22.77 -40.71
CA ILE A 276 1.41 23.95 -41.18
C ILE A 276 2.19 25.24 -40.94
N LEU A 277 2.88 25.36 -39.81
CA LEU A 277 3.59 26.58 -39.41
C LEU A 277 4.45 27.20 -40.53
N PRO A 278 5.24 26.42 -41.31
CA PRO A 278 6.03 26.95 -42.44
C PRO A 278 5.20 27.54 -43.61
N HIS A 279 3.88 27.34 -43.59
CA HIS A 279 2.95 27.72 -44.64
C HIS A 279 1.91 28.74 -44.18
N SER A 280 1.99 29.22 -42.93
CA SER A 280 1.06 30.18 -42.31
C SER A 280 0.87 31.47 -43.12
N HIS A 281 1.88 31.93 -43.87
CA HIS A 281 1.81 33.13 -44.69
C HIS A 281 1.16 32.93 -46.07
N LYS A 282 0.78 31.70 -46.44
CA LYS A 282 0.16 31.41 -47.73
C LYS A 282 -1.31 31.86 -47.77
N SER A 283 -1.78 32.20 -48.97
CA SER A 283 -3.17 32.57 -49.20
C SER A 283 -4.12 31.39 -49.06
N ASN A 284 -5.43 31.68 -49.03
CA ASN A 284 -6.50 30.69 -48.92
C ASN A 284 -6.55 29.65 -50.06
N THR A 285 -5.76 29.84 -51.14
CA THR A 285 -5.63 28.88 -52.25
C THR A 285 -4.64 27.75 -51.96
N PHE A 286 -3.96 27.77 -50.81
CA PHE A 286 -3.04 26.72 -50.41
C PHE A 286 -3.77 25.40 -50.14
N ARG A 287 -3.35 24.33 -50.82
CA ARG A 287 -3.90 22.98 -50.66
C ARG A 287 -3.30 22.29 -49.44
N TRP A 288 -3.71 22.73 -48.26
CA TRP A 288 -3.24 22.19 -46.97
C TRP A 288 -3.54 20.70 -46.81
N GLN A 289 -4.49 20.14 -47.57
CA GLN A 289 -4.84 18.72 -47.55
C GLN A 289 -3.64 17.81 -47.87
N THR A 290 -2.60 18.31 -48.55
CA THR A 290 -1.38 17.52 -48.83
C THR A 290 -0.53 17.26 -47.59
N LEU A 291 -0.81 17.93 -46.47
CA LEU A 291 -0.09 17.81 -45.19
C LEU A 291 -0.76 16.81 -44.23
N ILE A 292 -1.91 16.25 -44.62
CA ILE A 292 -2.64 15.29 -43.80
C ILE A 292 -1.85 13.98 -43.71
N ARG A 293 -1.62 13.51 -42.49
CA ARG A 293 -0.95 12.24 -42.21
C ARG A 293 -1.99 11.14 -41.95
N ALA A 294 -1.63 9.89 -42.24
CA ALA A 294 -2.51 8.75 -42.03
C ALA A 294 -2.95 8.65 -40.56
N PRO A 295 -4.24 8.36 -40.28
CA PRO A 295 -4.72 8.14 -38.93
C PRO A 295 -4.30 6.75 -38.42
N PHE A 296 -4.25 6.60 -37.10
CA PHE A 296 -4.00 5.33 -36.44
C PHE A 296 -5.23 4.95 -35.61
N TYR A 297 -5.82 3.79 -35.90
CA TYR A 297 -7.09 3.37 -35.32
C TYR A 297 -6.91 2.33 -34.23
N VAL A 298 -7.68 2.46 -33.14
CA VAL A 298 -7.66 1.54 -32.01
C VAL A 298 -9.09 1.28 -31.52
N PRO A 299 -9.42 0.04 -31.12
CA PRO A 299 -10.72 -0.23 -30.51
C PRO A 299 -10.77 0.34 -29.10
N ASP A 300 -11.97 0.77 -28.69
CA ASP A 300 -12.26 1.33 -27.36
C ASP A 300 -12.00 0.34 -26.20
N THR A 301 -12.14 -0.96 -26.45
CA THR A 301 -11.84 -2.06 -25.50
C THR A 301 -10.36 -2.43 -25.40
N LYS A 302 -9.47 -1.75 -26.12
CA LYS A 302 -8.03 -2.03 -26.03
C LYS A 302 -7.50 -1.56 -24.67
N LYS A 303 -6.65 -2.37 -24.04
CA LYS A 303 -5.95 -1.97 -22.81
C LYS A 303 -4.93 -0.87 -23.10
N ILE A 304 -4.93 0.16 -22.25
CA ILE A 304 -4.03 1.32 -22.39
C ILE A 304 -2.55 0.93 -22.29
N SER A 305 -2.24 -0.14 -21.55
CA SER A 305 -0.90 -0.73 -21.47
C SER A 305 -0.37 -1.26 -22.81
N SER A 306 -1.21 -1.95 -23.57
CA SER A 306 -0.88 -2.39 -24.94
C SER A 306 -0.83 -1.22 -25.92
N LEU A 307 -1.70 -0.23 -25.74
CA LEU A 307 -1.70 0.96 -26.60
C LEU A 307 -0.41 1.78 -26.43
N LEU A 308 0.04 1.99 -25.18
CA LEU A 308 1.30 2.70 -24.87
C LEU A 308 2.48 2.08 -25.61
N GLU A 309 2.63 0.75 -25.54
CA GLU A 309 3.73 0.03 -26.17
C GLU A 309 3.72 0.21 -27.69
N GLU A 310 2.54 0.18 -28.30
CA GLU A 310 2.39 0.35 -29.75
C GLU A 310 2.65 1.79 -30.21
N MET A 311 2.14 2.79 -29.47
CA MET A 311 2.38 4.21 -29.72
C MET A 311 3.87 4.56 -29.61
N GLN A 312 4.58 3.99 -28.62
CA GLN A 312 6.03 4.16 -28.48
C GLN A 312 6.82 3.52 -29.64
N LYS A 313 6.46 2.31 -30.05
CA LYS A 313 7.11 1.60 -31.17
C LYS A 313 6.90 2.31 -32.50
N THR A 314 5.69 2.80 -32.74
CA THR A 314 5.30 3.46 -34.01
C THR A 314 5.60 4.96 -34.02
N LYS A 315 5.96 5.55 -32.87
CA LYS A 315 6.18 6.99 -32.67
C LYS A 315 4.95 7.83 -33.02
N ILE A 316 3.78 7.31 -32.67
CA ILE A 316 2.47 7.95 -32.85
C ILE A 316 2.05 8.53 -31.50
N HIS A 317 1.48 9.74 -31.51
CA HIS A 317 1.08 10.47 -30.31
C HIS A 317 -0.44 10.74 -30.24
N LEU A 318 -1.20 10.39 -31.28
CA LEU A 318 -2.65 10.52 -31.31
C LEU A 318 -3.24 9.35 -32.08
N ALA A 319 -4.21 8.68 -31.47
CA ALA A 319 -4.97 7.59 -32.07
C ALA A 319 -6.46 7.95 -32.13
N ILE A 320 -7.13 7.45 -33.16
CA ILE A 320 -8.58 7.55 -33.35
C ILE A 320 -9.21 6.30 -32.74
N VAL A 321 -10.13 6.50 -31.82
CA VAL A 321 -10.82 5.40 -31.11
C VAL A 321 -12.08 5.03 -31.87
N VAL A 322 -12.28 3.75 -32.13
CA VAL A 322 -13.45 3.21 -32.84
C VAL A 322 -14.22 2.22 -32.00
N ASP A 323 -15.54 2.22 -32.18
CA ASP A 323 -16.44 1.24 -31.60
C ASP A 323 -16.53 -0.06 -32.44
N GLU A 324 -17.30 -1.03 -31.94
CA GLU A 324 -17.54 -2.32 -32.60
C GLU A 324 -18.24 -2.23 -33.96
N TYR A 325 -18.91 -1.09 -34.23
CA TYR A 325 -19.65 -0.83 -35.46
C TYR A 325 -18.83 -0.03 -36.48
N GLY A 326 -17.59 0.35 -36.12
CA GLY A 326 -16.70 1.17 -36.94
C GLY A 326 -16.99 2.66 -36.88
N GLY A 327 -17.84 3.12 -35.95
CA GLY A 327 -18.03 4.52 -35.63
C GLY A 327 -16.84 5.09 -34.87
N THR A 328 -16.60 6.40 -35.00
CA THR A 328 -15.50 7.04 -34.26
C THR A 328 -16.01 7.50 -32.89
N SER A 329 -15.51 6.88 -31.82
CA SER A 329 -15.88 7.15 -30.43
C SER A 329 -15.18 8.39 -29.87
N GLY A 330 -13.95 8.66 -30.34
CA GLY A 330 -13.13 9.74 -29.81
C GLY A 330 -11.68 9.67 -30.27
N ILE A 331 -10.80 10.32 -29.51
CA ILE A 331 -9.35 10.26 -29.68
C ILE A 331 -8.67 9.95 -28.36
N VAL A 332 -7.46 9.40 -28.43
CA VAL A 332 -6.60 9.20 -27.26
C VAL A 332 -5.17 9.62 -27.62
N THR A 333 -4.52 10.32 -26.71
CA THR A 333 -3.14 10.80 -26.89
C THR A 333 -2.16 10.01 -26.04
N LEU A 334 -0.86 10.16 -26.32
CA LEU A 334 0.17 9.52 -25.51
C LEU A 334 0.21 10.16 -24.11
N GLU A 335 -0.08 11.46 -24.07
CA GLU A 335 -0.12 12.30 -22.89
C GLU A 335 -1.22 11.82 -21.92
N ASP A 336 -2.45 11.60 -22.40
CA ASP A 336 -3.56 11.06 -21.58
C ASP A 336 -3.21 9.68 -20.97
N ILE A 337 -2.47 8.84 -21.71
CA ILE A 337 -2.04 7.52 -21.24
C ILE A 337 -0.98 7.63 -20.12
N LEU A 338 -0.12 8.65 -20.16
CA LEU A 338 0.92 8.87 -19.16
C LEU A 338 0.37 9.53 -17.90
N GLU A 339 -0.61 10.42 -18.05
CA GLU A 339 -1.34 11.04 -16.94
C GLU A 339 -1.96 9.99 -16.01
N GLU A 340 -2.43 8.87 -16.56
CA GLU A 340 -2.95 7.74 -15.78
C GLU A 340 -1.94 7.03 -14.89
N ILE A 341 -0.64 7.20 -15.16
CA ILE A 341 0.43 6.63 -14.36
C ILE A 341 0.97 7.66 -13.38
N VAL A 342 1.15 8.90 -13.83
CA VAL A 342 1.90 9.92 -13.07
C VAL A 342 0.97 10.87 -12.30
N GLY A 343 -0.30 10.95 -12.66
CA GLY A 343 -1.24 11.97 -12.19
C GLY A 343 -1.03 13.31 -12.91
N ASP A 344 -1.81 14.32 -12.51
CA ASP A 344 -1.63 15.70 -12.96
C ASP A 344 -0.24 16.19 -12.57
N ILE A 345 0.68 16.25 -13.53
CA ILE A 345 1.97 16.89 -13.32
C ILE A 345 1.73 18.39 -13.48
N THR A 346 1.52 19.11 -12.38
CA THR A 346 1.62 20.57 -12.36
C THR A 346 3.03 20.95 -12.80
N ASP A 347 3.16 21.52 -14.01
CA ASP A 347 4.40 22.10 -14.50
C ASP A 347 4.68 23.43 -13.75
N GLU A 348 5.95 23.83 -13.64
CA GLU A 348 6.36 25.10 -13.03
C GLU A 348 5.82 26.34 -13.79
N PHE A 349 5.24 26.11 -14.96
CA PHE A 349 4.64 27.09 -15.86
C PHE A 349 3.10 27.02 -15.92
N ASP A 350 2.48 26.08 -15.22
CA ASP A 350 1.02 26.03 -15.13
C ASP A 350 0.56 27.18 -14.22
N GLU A 351 -0.10 28.17 -14.81
CA GLU A 351 -0.85 29.15 -14.03
C GLU A 351 -1.92 28.37 -13.25
N GLU A 352 -1.84 28.35 -11.92
CA GLU A 352 -2.91 27.83 -11.07
C GLU A 352 -4.25 28.34 -11.62
N GLU A 353 -5.11 27.43 -12.10
CA GLU A 353 -6.51 27.76 -12.40
C GLU A 353 -7.11 28.25 -11.08
N ASN A 354 -7.04 29.56 -10.86
CA ASN A 354 -7.54 30.18 -9.66
C ASN A 354 -9.05 30.08 -9.70
N PHE A 355 -9.61 29.02 -9.08
CA PHE A 355 -11.05 28.78 -8.93
C PHE A 355 -11.77 29.89 -8.14
N PHE A 356 -11.05 30.92 -7.69
CA PHE A 356 -11.61 32.09 -7.05
C PHE A 356 -10.77 33.34 -7.30
N THR A 357 -11.43 34.50 -7.28
CA THR A 357 -10.81 35.82 -7.25
C THR A 357 -11.32 36.55 -6.02
N LYS A 358 -10.42 37.02 -5.16
CA LYS A 358 -10.79 37.85 -4.00
C LYS A 358 -11.03 39.29 -4.47
N ILE A 359 -12.26 39.78 -4.32
CA ILE A 359 -12.68 41.14 -4.71
C ILE A 359 -12.41 42.13 -3.56
N ALA A 360 -12.73 41.72 -2.32
CA ALA A 360 -12.50 42.50 -1.10
C ALA A 360 -12.29 41.57 0.11
N GLU A 361 -12.10 42.10 1.33
CA GLU A 361 -11.86 41.27 2.53
C GLU A 361 -12.93 40.19 2.75
N ASN A 362 -14.20 40.53 2.51
CA ASN A 362 -15.36 39.66 2.72
C ASN A 362 -16.12 39.35 1.41
N GLU A 363 -15.49 39.59 0.26
CA GLU A 363 -16.16 39.49 -1.05
C GLU A 363 -15.27 38.73 -2.04
N PHE A 364 -15.80 37.66 -2.62
CA PHE A 364 -15.08 36.72 -3.47
C PHE A 364 -15.93 36.39 -4.70
N SER A 365 -15.32 36.14 -5.85
CA SER A 365 -15.96 35.50 -7.00
C SER A 365 -15.36 34.11 -7.17
N PHE A 366 -16.19 33.08 -7.27
CA PHE A 366 -15.77 31.69 -7.40
C PHE A 366 -16.26 31.11 -8.72
N ASP A 367 -15.48 30.19 -9.31
CA ASP A 367 -16.02 29.25 -10.27
C ASP A 367 -17.06 28.38 -9.54
N ALA A 368 -18.22 28.24 -10.15
CA ALA A 368 -19.33 27.48 -9.61
C ALA A 368 -18.98 25.99 -9.37
N LYS A 369 -17.97 25.45 -10.05
CA LYS A 369 -17.47 24.07 -9.88
C LYS A 369 -16.56 23.87 -8.67
N VAL A 370 -16.16 24.94 -7.96
CA VAL A 370 -15.27 24.81 -6.80
C VAL A 370 -15.85 23.80 -5.80
N LEU A 371 -15.01 22.87 -5.33
CA LEU A 371 -15.40 21.90 -4.32
C LEU A 371 -15.70 22.61 -3.01
N LEU A 372 -16.72 22.16 -2.28
CA LEU A 372 -17.10 22.77 -1.02
C LEU A 372 -15.98 22.70 0.02
N GLY A 373 -15.19 21.62 0.00
CA GLY A 373 -14.01 21.48 0.87
C GLY A 373 -13.00 22.61 0.67
N ASP A 374 -12.75 23.01 -0.59
CA ASP A 374 -11.81 24.08 -0.89
C ASP A 374 -12.42 25.46 -0.66
N PHE A 375 -13.71 25.62 -0.96
CA PHE A 375 -14.47 26.81 -0.57
C PHE A 375 -14.35 27.10 0.95
N TYR A 376 -14.48 26.08 1.81
CA TYR A 376 -14.35 26.24 3.26
C TYR A 376 -12.96 26.73 3.68
N LYS A 377 -11.90 26.19 3.07
CA LYS A 377 -10.52 26.59 3.33
C LYS A 377 -10.29 28.05 2.89
N ILE A 378 -10.74 28.41 1.68
CA ILE A 378 -10.53 29.73 1.08
C ILE A 378 -11.24 30.81 1.90
N VAL A 379 -12.46 30.52 2.35
CA VAL A 379 -13.29 31.44 3.12
C VAL A 379 -13.02 31.34 4.64
N ASN A 380 -12.16 30.42 5.05
CA ASN A 380 -11.78 30.15 6.43
C ASN A 380 -13.00 29.97 7.36
N CYS A 381 -13.94 29.12 6.94
CA CYS A 381 -15.14 28.80 7.70
C CYS A 381 -15.20 27.29 8.04
N ASN A 382 -16.03 26.94 9.02
CA ASN A 382 -16.15 25.56 9.50
C ASN A 382 -16.76 24.67 8.40
N ASP A 383 -16.16 23.49 8.17
CA ASP A 383 -16.56 22.53 7.13
C ASP A 383 -17.97 21.95 7.34
N THR A 384 -18.51 22.08 8.56
CA THR A 384 -19.87 21.66 8.89
C THR A 384 -20.95 22.71 8.63
N ILE A 385 -20.61 23.92 8.18
CA ILE A 385 -21.55 25.05 8.18
C ILE A 385 -22.78 24.81 7.29
N PHE A 386 -22.64 24.05 6.21
CA PHE A 386 -23.73 23.73 5.28
C PHE A 386 -24.27 22.31 5.40
N ASN A 387 -23.86 21.49 6.38
CA ASN A 387 -24.31 20.08 6.45
C ASN A 387 -25.85 19.93 6.51
N ASP A 388 -26.55 20.92 7.06
CA ASP A 388 -28.02 20.91 7.14
C ASP A 388 -28.71 21.13 5.79
N VAL A 389 -28.00 21.68 4.81
CA VAL A 389 -28.54 22.14 3.51
C VAL A 389 -27.77 21.62 2.29
N LYS A 390 -26.60 20.99 2.50
CA LYS A 390 -25.69 20.51 1.45
C LYS A 390 -26.26 19.31 0.68
N GLY A 391 -27.07 18.46 1.31
CA GLY A 391 -27.54 17.22 0.69
C GLY A 391 -26.36 16.39 0.15
N ASP A 392 -26.47 15.94 -1.10
CA ASP A 392 -25.44 15.19 -1.82
C ASP A 392 -24.51 16.10 -2.66
N ALA A 393 -24.55 17.42 -2.47
CA ALA A 393 -23.78 18.35 -3.30
C ALA A 393 -22.30 18.40 -2.90
N ASP A 394 -21.39 18.18 -3.84
CA ASP A 394 -19.94 18.30 -3.58
C ASP A 394 -19.33 19.65 -4.00
N THR A 395 -20.04 20.42 -4.82
CA THR A 395 -19.58 21.71 -5.38
C THR A 395 -20.42 22.89 -4.90
N LEU A 396 -19.90 24.11 -5.05
CA LEU A 396 -20.62 25.33 -4.71
C LEU A 396 -21.91 25.50 -5.55
N ALA A 397 -21.88 25.17 -6.84
CA ALA A 397 -23.08 25.14 -7.68
C ALA A 397 -24.11 24.12 -7.16
N GLY A 398 -23.65 22.93 -6.77
CA GLY A 398 -24.51 21.89 -6.20
C GLY A 398 -25.21 22.37 -4.94
N LEU A 399 -24.48 23.03 -4.03
CA LEU A 399 -25.06 23.62 -2.81
C LEU A 399 -26.15 24.65 -3.15
N ILE A 400 -25.93 25.50 -4.15
CA ILE A 400 -26.93 26.48 -4.58
C ILE A 400 -28.18 25.80 -5.16
N LEU A 401 -28.00 24.73 -5.95
CA LEU A 401 -29.10 23.97 -6.51
C LEU A 401 -29.90 23.24 -5.43
N GLU A 402 -29.25 22.69 -4.40
CA GLU A 402 -29.92 22.07 -3.25
C GLU A 402 -30.72 23.09 -2.44
N ILE A 403 -30.16 24.28 -2.20
CA ILE A 403 -30.88 25.35 -1.49
C ILE A 403 -32.10 25.85 -2.30
N LYS A 404 -31.96 25.96 -3.63
CA LYS A 404 -32.98 26.57 -4.49
C LYS A 404 -34.02 25.58 -5.04
N GLY A 405 -33.63 24.34 -5.26
CA GLY A 405 -34.42 23.31 -5.96
C GLY A 405 -34.59 23.54 -7.48
N ALA A 406 -33.92 24.54 -8.05
CA ALA A 406 -33.96 24.88 -9.48
C ALA A 406 -32.72 25.70 -9.87
N ILE A 407 -32.42 25.79 -11.17
CA ILE A 407 -31.33 26.65 -11.68
C ILE A 407 -31.71 28.11 -11.44
N PRO A 408 -30.91 28.89 -10.69
CA PRO A 408 -31.19 30.29 -10.39
C PRO A 408 -30.95 31.19 -11.60
N THR A 409 -31.57 32.37 -11.56
CA THR A 409 -31.43 33.38 -12.62
C THR A 409 -30.20 34.27 -12.43
N LEU A 410 -29.74 34.91 -13.50
CA LEU A 410 -28.61 35.85 -13.47
C LEU A 410 -28.90 36.99 -12.46
N HIS A 411 -27.91 37.34 -11.63
CA HIS A 411 -27.97 38.31 -10.52
C HIS A 411 -28.91 37.94 -9.35
N GLU A 412 -29.44 36.71 -9.32
CA GLU A 412 -30.24 36.26 -8.20
C GLU A 412 -29.39 36.13 -6.93
N LYS A 413 -29.94 36.58 -5.80
CA LYS A 413 -29.27 36.54 -4.49
C LYS A 413 -29.89 35.49 -3.59
N ILE A 414 -29.07 34.56 -3.13
CA ILE A 414 -29.45 33.44 -2.28
C ILE A 414 -28.71 33.62 -0.96
N LYS A 415 -29.48 33.76 0.12
CA LYS A 415 -28.91 33.91 1.47
C LYS A 415 -28.92 32.56 2.16
N CYS A 416 -27.76 32.14 2.66
CA CYS A 416 -27.66 30.95 3.50
C CYS A 416 -26.68 31.22 4.64
N LYS A 417 -27.19 31.16 5.88
CA LYS A 417 -26.46 31.50 7.11
C LYS A 417 -25.76 32.87 6.96
N ASN A 418 -24.43 32.93 7.11
CA ASN A 418 -23.64 34.18 7.04
C ASN A 418 -23.18 34.54 5.62
N PHE A 419 -23.65 33.82 4.60
CA PHE A 419 -23.24 34.01 3.21
C PHE A 419 -24.38 34.51 2.35
N ILE A 420 -24.05 35.45 1.46
CA ILE A 420 -24.92 35.89 0.36
C ILE A 420 -24.25 35.48 -0.94
N PHE A 421 -24.86 34.52 -1.63
CA PHE A 421 -24.46 34.05 -2.95
C PHE A 421 -25.20 34.85 -4.02
N THR A 422 -24.49 35.47 -4.94
CA THR A 422 -25.04 36.19 -6.10
C THR A 422 -24.58 35.51 -7.37
N ILE A 423 -25.52 35.13 -8.23
CA ILE A 423 -25.19 34.47 -9.50
C ILE A 423 -24.66 35.51 -10.49
N GLU A 424 -23.39 35.41 -10.87
CA GLU A 424 -22.78 36.36 -11.82
C GLU A 424 -22.83 35.88 -13.25
N GLU A 425 -22.69 34.57 -13.47
CA GLU A 425 -22.81 33.96 -14.79
C GLU A 425 -23.53 32.61 -14.69
N VAL A 426 -24.58 32.44 -15.51
CA VAL A 426 -25.37 31.21 -15.60
C VAL A 426 -25.74 30.97 -17.07
N ASP A 427 -25.64 29.72 -17.51
CA ASP A 427 -26.13 29.27 -18.81
C ASP A 427 -27.44 28.48 -18.64
N ASN A 428 -28.04 27.99 -19.74
CA ASN A 428 -29.32 27.28 -19.68
C ASN A 428 -29.29 25.96 -18.89
N ARG A 429 -28.10 25.45 -18.50
CA ARG A 429 -27.94 24.13 -17.89
C ARG A 429 -27.15 24.14 -16.58
N ARG A 430 -26.34 25.18 -16.32
CA ARG A 430 -25.48 25.27 -15.13
C ARG A 430 -25.13 26.70 -14.75
N ILE A 431 -24.78 26.86 -13.47
CA ILE A 431 -24.14 28.06 -12.93
C ILE A 431 -22.65 28.00 -13.30
N LYS A 432 -22.06 29.12 -13.69
CA LYS A 432 -20.63 29.23 -14.05
C LYS A 432 -19.83 30.05 -13.04
N GLN A 433 -20.37 31.18 -12.59
CA GLN A 433 -19.71 32.01 -11.58
C GLN A 433 -20.67 32.45 -10.48
N ILE A 434 -20.17 32.40 -9.24
CA ILE A 434 -20.90 32.75 -8.04
C ILE A 434 -20.08 33.74 -7.23
N LYS A 435 -20.67 34.91 -6.99
CA LYS A 435 -20.11 35.90 -6.08
C LYS A 435 -20.61 35.67 -4.67
N VAL A 436 -19.68 35.63 -3.72
CA VAL A 436 -19.94 35.32 -2.32
C VAL A 436 -19.56 36.51 -1.46
N LEU A 437 -20.55 37.01 -0.72
CA LEU A 437 -20.36 38.04 0.30
C LEU A 437 -20.55 37.42 1.69
N ILE A 438 -19.60 37.66 2.58
CA ILE A 438 -19.61 37.19 3.97
C ILE A 438 -20.06 38.34 4.86
N ASN A 439 -21.13 38.13 5.62
CA ASN A 439 -21.68 39.12 6.55
C ASN A 439 -21.07 39.04 7.94
#